data_AF-A0A535WW44-F1
#
_entry.id   AF-A0A535WW44-F1
#
_cell.length_a   1.000
_cell.length_b   1.000
_cell.length_c   1.000
_cell.angle_alpha   90.00
_cell.angle_beta   90.00
_cell.angle_gamma   90.00
#
_symmetry.space_group_name_H-M   'P 1'
#
loop_
_entity.id
_entity.type
_entity.pdbx_description
1 polymer ?
#
loop_
_entity_poly.entity_id
_entity_poly.type
_entity_poly.pdbx_seq_one_letter_code
_entity_poly.pdbx_strand_id
1 'polypeptide(L)' 'MSQVRELDDLLAELEATMGKLAEGTSPLEELVAAHQRAVRLLADAQSRLANLKARAEQTAGLLAE' A
#
# COMPACT_ATOMS: atom_id res chain seq x y z
N MET A 1 13.17 15.53 5.88
CA MET A 1 12.12 15.47 4.83
C MET A 1 11.79 14.01 4.63
N SER A 2 10.58 13.58 4.98
CA SER A 2 10.16 12.19 4.83
C SER A 2 10.09 11.88 3.34
N GLN A 3 10.87 10.92 2.87
CA GLN A 3 10.85 10.47 1.48
C GLN A 3 9.42 10.03 1.16
N VAL A 4 8.81 10.65 0.14
CA VAL A 4 7.48 10.26 -0.32
C VAL A 4 7.62 8.84 -0.84
N ARG A 5 7.04 7.85 -0.15
CA ARG A 5 7.01 6.47 -0.64
C ARG A 5 6.16 6.41 -1.90
N GLU A 6 6.67 5.75 -2.93
CA GLU A 6 5.88 5.50 -4.12
C GLU A 6 4.91 4.34 -3.90
N LEU A 7 3.89 4.26 -4.77
CA LEU A 7 2.89 3.19 -4.68
C LEU A 7 3.55 1.81 -4.76
N ASP A 8 4.54 1.64 -5.64
CA ASP A 8 5.25 0.38 -5.82
C ASP A 8 6.02 -0.04 -4.56
N ASP A 9 6.61 0.92 -3.83
CA ASP A 9 7.29 0.65 -2.55
C ASP A 9 6.30 0.12 -1.50
N LEU A 10 5.12 0.75 -1.42
CA LEU A 10 4.05 0.34 -0.48
C LEU A 10 3.54 -1.06 -0.81
N LEU A 11 3.38 -1.38 -2.09
CA LEU A 11 2.94 -2.70 -2.55
C LEU A 11 4.00 -3.77 -2.29
N ALA A 12 5.28 -3.49 -2.55
CA ALA A 12 6.37 -4.42 -2.27
C ALA A 12 6.49 -4.72 -0.76
N GLU A 13 6.37 -3.70 0.10
CA GLU A 13 6.33 -3.90 1.56
C GLU A 13 5.11 -4.70 2.00
N LEU A 14 3.94 -4.47 1.39
CA LEU A 14 2.72 -5.20 1.69
C LEU A 14 2.86 -6.67 1.31
N GLU A 15 3.36 -6.97 0.11
CA GLU A 15 3.59 -8.33 -0.38
C GLU A 15 4.56 -9.09 0.54
N ALA A 16 5.68 -8.48 0.91
CA ALA A 16 6.64 -9.08 1.84
C ALA A 16 6.02 -9.33 3.23
N THR A 17 5.13 -8.44 3.70
CA THR A 17 4.43 -8.61 4.97
C THR A 17 3.40 -9.75 4.89
N MET A 18 2.69 -9.86 3.78
CA MET A 18 1.75 -10.96 3.52
C MET A 18 2.46 -12.30 3.37
N GLY A 19 3.66 -12.34 2.79
CA GLY A 19 4.48 -13.55 2.74
C GLY A 19 4.76 -14.13 4.13
N LYS A 20 5.16 -13.28 5.08
CA LYS A 20 5.36 -13.69 6.49
C LYS A 20 4.09 -14.22 7.15
N LEU A 21 2.94 -13.62 6.85
CA LEU A 21 1.66 -14.09 7.35
C LEU A 21 1.27 -15.46 6.77
N ALA A 22 1.54 -15.65 5.47
CA ALA A 22 1.22 -16.87 4.75
C ALA A 22 2.11 -18.06 5.16
N GLU A 23 3.37 -17.80 5.52
CA GLU A 23 4.26 -18.81 6.10
C GLU A 23 3.68 -19.38 7.41
N GLY A 24 3.07 -18.54 8.25
CA GLY A 24 2.30 -18.98 9.43
C GLY A 24 3.12 -19.69 10.52
N THR A 25 4.45 -19.70 10.41
CA THR A 25 5.38 -20.37 11.33
C THR A 25 5.84 -19.46 12.47
N SER A 26 5.65 -18.15 12.36
CA SER A 26 5.97 -17.18 13.41
C SER A 26 5.03 -17.30 14.62
N PRO A 27 5.48 -16.90 15.82
CA PRO A 27 4.62 -16.73 16.98
C PRO A 27 3.38 -15.86 16.71
N LEU A 28 2.28 -16.14 17.40
CA LEU A 28 1.01 -15.42 17.21
C LEU A 28 1.16 -13.90 17.33
N GLU A 29 1.95 -13.42 18.28
CA GLU A 29 2.19 -11.98 18.48
C GLU A 29 2.86 -11.34 17.26
N GLU A 30 3.82 -12.02 16.64
CA GLU A 30 4.49 -11.57 15.43
C GLU A 30 3.55 -11.58 14.23
N LEU A 31 2.70 -12.62 14.11
CA LEU A 31 1.68 -12.69 13.07
C LEU A 31 0.64 -11.58 13.23
N VAL A 32 0.20 -11.27 14.46
CA VAL A 32 -0.69 -10.14 14.73
C VAL A 32 -0.03 -8.81 14.37
N ALA A 33 1.24 -8.62 14.74
CA ALA A 33 1.98 -7.42 14.38
C ALA A 33 2.15 -7.26 12.85
N ALA A 34 2.46 -8.35 12.15
CA ALA A 34 2.53 -8.38 10.69
C ALA A 34 1.17 -8.08 10.05
N HIS A 35 0.07 -8.61 10.59
CA HIS A 35 -1.28 -8.34 10.11
C HIS A 35 -1.65 -6.85 10.26
N GLN A 36 -1.39 -6.28 11.44
CA GLN A 36 -1.62 -4.86 11.69
C GLN A 36 -0.77 -3.97 10.77
N ARG A 37 0.47 -4.39 10.47
CA ARG A 37 1.32 -3.70 9.49
C ARG A 37 0.73 -3.79 8.08
N ALA A 38 0.29 -4.96 7.66
CA ALA A 38 -0.33 -5.17 6.34
C ALA A 38 -1.57 -4.29 6.16
N VAL A 39 -2.43 -4.18 7.19
CA VAL A 39 -3.62 -3.31 7.14
C VAL A 39 -3.25 -1.85 6.95
N ARG A 40 -2.21 -1.35 7.63
CA ARG A 40 -1.73 0.04 7.46
C ARG A 40 -1.17 0.28 6.05
N LEU A 41 -0.31 -0.63 5.57
CA LEU A 41 0.26 -0.54 4.24
C LEU A 41 -0.80 -0.57 3.14
N LEU A 42 -1.84 -1.40 3.30
CA LEU A 42 -2.96 -1.46 2.38
C LEU A 42 -3.74 -0.13 2.34
N ALA A 43 -4.04 0.46 3.50
CA ALA A 43 -4.73 1.74 3.57
C ALA A 43 -3.92 2.87 2.90
N ASP A 44 -2.59 2.89 3.12
CA ASP A 44 -1.70 3.86 2.49
C ASP A 44 -1.64 3.69 0.97
N ALA A 45 -1.53 2.45 0.48
CA ALA A 45 -1.53 2.13 -0.94
C ALA A 45 -2.85 2.52 -1.62
N GLN A 46 -3.99 2.24 -0.97
CA GLN A 46 -5.32 2.63 -1.45
C GLN A 46 -5.46 4.16 -1.55
N SER A 47 -4.99 4.89 -0.55
CA SER A 47 -5.00 6.36 -0.55
C SER A 47 -4.15 6.92 -1.70
N ARG A 48 -2.95 6.37 -1.92
CA ARG A 48 -2.05 6.78 -3.01
C ARG A 48 -2.66 6.47 -4.39
N LEU A 49 -3.26 5.30 -4.56
CA LEU A 49 -3.95 4.92 -5.79
C LEU A 49 -5.14 5.83 -6.09
N ALA A 50 -5.95 6.16 -5.08
CA ALA A 50 -7.07 7.07 -5.24
C ALA A 50 -6.61 8.47 -5.69
N ASN A 51 -5.50 8.96 -5.14
CA ASN A 51 -4.90 10.24 -5.56
C ASN A 51 -4.41 10.20 -7.02
N LEU A 52 -3.68 9.14 -7.39
CA LEU A 52 -3.21 8.96 -8.77
C LEU A 52 -4.37 8.89 -9.77
N LYS A 53 -5.44 8.16 -9.41
CA LYS A 53 -6.67 8.07 -10.21
C LYS A 53 -7.33 9.45 -10.39
N ALA A 54 -7.51 10.20 -9.31
CA ALA A 54 -8.12 11.54 -9.37
C ALA A 54 -7.31 12.49 -10.26
N ARG A 55 -5.97 12.43 -10.20
CA ARG A 55 -5.08 13.21 -11.06
C ARG A 55 -5.21 12.80 -12.53
N ALA A 56 -5.26 11.50 -12.81
CA ALA A 56 -5.44 11.00 -14.17
C ALA A 56 -6.81 11.42 -14.75
N GLU A 57 -7.87 11.36 -13.95
CA GLU A 57 -9.22 11.82 -14.33
C GLU A 57 -9.24 13.32 -14.63
N GLN A 58 -8.59 14.13 -13.78
CA GLN A 58 -8.45 15.57 -14.01
C GLN A 58 -7.71 15.86 -15.32
N THR A 59 -6.59 15.17 -15.57
CA THR A 59 -5.82 15.33 -16.82
C THR A 59 -6.64 14.91 -18.04
N ALA A 60 -7.39 13.81 -17.96
CA ALA A 60 -8.26 13.35 -19.05
C ALA A 60 -9.36 14.38 -19.37
N GLY A 61 -9.95 15.01 -18.34
CA GLY A 61 -10.91 16.09 -18.52
C GLY A 61 -10.31 17.29 -19.25
N LEU A 62 -9.13 17.75 -18.83
CA LEU A 62 -8.43 18.87 -19.46
C LEU A 62 -8.03 18.61 -20.92
N LEU A 63 -7.80 17.35 -21.30
CA LEU A 63 -7.46 16.97 -22.68
C LEU A 63 -8.70 16.80 -23.58
N ALA A 64 -9.89 16.70 -22.99
CA ALA A 64 -11.15 16.56 -23.72
C ALA A 64 -11.84 17.90 -24.02
N GLU A 65 -11.36 18.99 -23.42
CA GLU A 65 -11.74 20.39 -23.67
C GLU A 65 -10.86 21.05 -24.74
#